data_AF-A0A9X4J1Z9-F1
#
_entry.id   AF-A0A9X4J1Z9-F1
#
_cell.length_a   1.000
_cell.length_b   1.000
_cell.length_c   1.000
_cell.angle_alpha   90.00
_cell.angle_beta   90.00
_cell.angle_gamma   90.00
#
_symmetry.space_group_name_H-M   'P 1'
#
loop_
_entity.id
_entity.type
_entity.pdbx_description
1 polymer ?
#
loop_
_entity_poly.entity_id
_entity_poly.type
_entity_poly.pdbx_seq_one_letter_code
_entity_poly.pdbx_strand_id
1 'polypeptide(L)'
;MRTLINSLQENTLSRLKNPLIGAFIFSWTIWNNSAVLVFLLSSNEKKISLVEQAQFELTDDLLAPVGLTVLYLLFVPVLNMFYERLIDGVINKHRNAFKQRTLQQHYYTVKRTTIAKLDSDEDENRKLRDRQLDTWSEEKRQISESVINLRREYAEKMAKIDNEVSSYT
;
A
#
# COMPACT_ATOMS: atom_id res chain seq x y z
N MET A 1 47.25 20.55 -0.69
CA MET A 1 47.05 19.52 0.36
C MET A 1 45.64 19.50 0.91
N ARG A 2 45.10 20.60 1.44
CA ARG A 2 43.69 20.65 1.93
C ARG A 2 42.65 20.19 0.91
N THR A 3 42.84 20.54 -0.37
CA THR A 3 41.96 20.10 -1.47
C THR A 3 41.97 18.59 -1.72
N LEU A 4 43.12 17.93 -1.56
CA LEU A 4 43.25 16.47 -1.69
C LEU A 4 42.64 15.74 -0.49
N ILE A 5 42.84 16.28 0.72
CA ILE A 5 42.26 15.73 1.94
C ILE A 5 40.73 15.85 1.87
N ASN A 6 40.21 17.01 1.46
CA ASN A 6 38.77 17.23 1.33
C ASN A 6 38.16 16.34 0.25
N SER A 7 38.81 16.19 -0.91
CA SER A 7 38.29 15.33 -1.98
C SER A 7 38.30 13.85 -1.58
N LEU A 8 39.32 13.38 -0.85
CA LEU A 8 39.35 12.03 -0.29
C LEU A 8 38.27 11.84 0.78
N GLN A 9 38.09 12.82 1.67
CA GLN A 9 37.08 12.77 2.72
C GLN A 9 35.67 12.70 2.12
N GLU A 10 35.35 13.54 1.14
CA GLU A 10 34.05 13.54 0.46
C GLU A 10 33.79 12.21 -0.27
N ASN A 11 34.79 11.68 -0.97
CA ASN A 11 34.67 10.40 -1.68
C ASN A 11 34.48 9.23 -0.69
N THR A 12 35.24 9.23 0.40
CA THR A 12 35.17 8.20 1.45
C THR A 12 33.83 8.25 2.17
N LEU A 13 33.34 9.44 2.53
CA LEU A 13 32.02 9.64 3.12
C LEU A 13 30.90 9.21 2.18
N SER A 14 31.02 9.51 0.88
CA SER A 14 30.06 9.08 -0.14
C SER A 14 30.00 7.54 -0.23
N ARG A 15 31.14 6.86 -0.17
CA ARG A 15 31.22 5.39 -0.20
C ARG A 15 30.73 4.75 1.11
N LEU A 16 31.01 5.36 2.27
CA LEU A 16 30.50 4.90 3.57
C LEU A 16 28.98 5.00 3.69
N LYS A 17 28.34 5.93 2.97
CA LYS A 17 26.87 5.99 2.87
C LYS A 17 26.29 4.79 2.13
N ASN A 18 27.09 4.06 1.34
CA ASN A 18 26.63 2.81 0.75
C ASN A 18 26.54 1.75 1.86
N PRO A 19 25.33 1.22 2.15
CA PRO A 19 25.12 0.24 3.22
C PRO A 19 26.01 -0.99 3.09
N LEU A 20 26.37 -1.39 1.87
CA LEU A 20 27.19 -2.56 1.61
C LEU A 20 28.67 -2.33 1.99
N ILE A 21 29.22 -1.17 1.60
CA ILE A 21 30.59 -0.78 1.94
C ILE A 21 30.70 -0.52 3.46
N GLY A 22 29.72 0.18 4.03
CA GLY A 22 29.66 0.42 5.47
C GLY A 22 29.57 -0.87 6.28
N ALA A 23 28.69 -1.80 5.88
CA ALA A 23 28.56 -3.11 6.52
C ALA A 23 29.85 -3.94 6.40
N PHE A 24 30.55 -3.85 5.27
CA PHE A 24 31.81 -4.55 5.08
C PHE A 24 32.91 -4.03 6.01
N ILE A 25 33.11 -2.71 6.05
CA ILE A 25 34.11 -2.10 6.95
C ILE A 25 33.80 -2.43 8.41
N PHE A 26 32.53 -2.39 8.79
CA PHE A 26 32.10 -2.73 10.14
C PHE A 26 32.37 -4.21 10.47
N SER A 27 32.02 -5.11 9.54
CA SER A 27 32.26 -6.55 9.68
C SER A 27 33.74 -6.89 9.75
N TRP A 28 34.58 -6.27 8.92
CA TRP A 28 36.03 -6.41 8.95
C TRP A 28 36.62 -5.93 10.27
N THR A 29 36.11 -4.80 10.81
CA THR A 29 36.55 -4.25 12.10
C THR A 29 36.19 -5.18 13.25
N ILE A 30 34.99 -5.79 13.24
CA ILE A 30 34.57 -6.77 14.24
C ILE A 30 35.43 -8.03 14.17
N TRP A 31 35.68 -8.53 12.96
CA TRP A 31 36.49 -9.73 12.75
C TRP A 31 37.94 -9.50 13.20
N ASN A 32 38.53 -8.36 12.83
CA ASN A 32 39.90 -7.98 13.18
C ASN A 32 39.99 -7.15 14.48
N ASN A 33 39.04 -7.32 15.40
CA ASN A 33 38.92 -6.44 16.58
C ASN A 33 40.18 -6.44 17.46
N SER A 34 40.84 -7.58 17.63
CA SER A 34 42.09 -7.67 18.40
C SER A 34 43.21 -6.81 17.80
N ALA A 35 43.39 -6.87 16.47
CA ALA A 35 44.38 -6.06 15.76
C ALA A 35 44.03 -4.57 15.85
N VAL A 36 42.76 -4.20 15.65
CA VAL A 36 42.27 -2.82 15.74
C VAL A 36 42.45 -2.26 17.16
N LEU A 37 42.08 -3.00 18.19
CA LEU A 37 42.23 -2.57 19.59
C LEU A 37 43.69 -2.43 20.00
N VAL A 38 44.55 -3.38 19.62
CA VAL A 38 46.00 -3.26 19.86
C VAL A 38 46.54 -2.03 19.14
N PHE A 39 46.19 -1.83 17.86
CA PHE A 39 46.64 -0.67 17.11
C PHE A 39 46.20 0.68 17.72
N LEU A 40 44.98 0.76 18.25
CA LEU A 40 44.47 1.98 18.86
C LEU A 40 45.01 2.23 20.27
N LEU A 41 45.12 1.19 21.11
CA LEU A 41 45.31 1.32 22.55
C LEU A 41 46.69 0.88 23.06
N SER A 42 47.50 0.18 22.26
CA SER A 42 48.80 -0.35 22.72
C SER A 42 49.97 0.63 22.59
N SER A 43 51.09 0.29 23.24
CA SER A 43 52.39 0.94 23.03
C SER A 43 52.92 0.71 21.62
N ASN A 44 53.82 1.59 21.16
CA ASN A 44 54.40 1.54 19.81
C ASN A 44 55.10 0.20 19.49
N GLU A 45 55.75 -0.41 20.48
CA GLU A 45 56.41 -1.73 20.33
C GLU A 45 55.42 -2.84 19.97
N LYS A 46 54.24 -2.84 20.60
CA LYS A 46 53.16 -3.79 20.29
C LYS A 46 52.52 -3.54 18.93
N LYS A 47 52.53 -2.28 18.45
CA LYS A 47 52.05 -1.95 17.10
C LYS A 47 53.01 -2.44 16.02
N ILE A 48 54.31 -2.27 16.24
CA ILE A 48 55.36 -2.71 15.28
C ILE A 48 55.34 -4.24 15.16
N SER A 49 55.31 -4.95 16.28
CA SER A 49 55.20 -6.42 16.28
C SER A 49 53.92 -6.94 15.61
N LEU A 50 52.79 -6.24 15.75
CA LEU A 50 51.55 -6.56 15.04
C LEU A 50 51.73 -6.48 13.51
N VAL A 51 52.46 -5.49 13.01
CA VAL A 51 52.73 -5.31 11.58
C VAL A 51 53.73 -6.35 11.06
N GLU A 52 54.75 -6.68 11.85
CA GLU A 52 55.76 -7.69 11.48
C GLU A 52 55.18 -9.11 11.44
N GLN A 53 54.21 -9.41 12.30
CA GLN A 53 53.57 -10.72 12.38
C GLN A 53 52.31 -10.83 11.50
N ALA A 54 51.89 -9.74 10.85
CA ALA A 54 50.73 -9.74 9.98
C ALA A 54 50.97 -10.68 8.78
N GLN A 55 50.29 -11.82 8.79
CA GLN A 55 50.21 -12.72 7.65
C GLN A 55 48.85 -12.50 7.00
N PHE A 56 48.85 -12.15 5.71
CA PHE A 56 47.61 -12.01 4.97
C PHE A 56 47.04 -13.38 4.63
N GLU A 57 45.90 -13.70 5.21
CA GLU A 57 45.17 -14.92 4.91
C GLU A 57 43.86 -14.57 4.20
N LEU A 58 43.72 -15.02 2.95
CA LEU A 58 42.55 -14.72 2.11
C LEU A 58 41.21 -15.14 2.76
N THR A 59 41.22 -16.22 3.52
CA THR A 59 40.06 -16.75 4.22
C THR A 59 39.62 -15.84 5.37
N ASP A 60 40.54 -15.52 6.27
CA ASP A 60 40.24 -14.73 7.47
C ASP A 60 40.15 -13.22 7.19
N ASP A 61 40.96 -12.67 6.27
CA ASP A 61 40.97 -11.22 6.02
C ASP A 61 39.90 -10.76 5.02
N LEU A 62 39.44 -11.66 4.14
CA LEU A 62 38.51 -11.32 3.06
C LEU A 62 37.22 -12.11 3.15
N LEU A 63 37.29 -13.45 3.15
CA LEU A 63 36.10 -14.30 3.03
C LEU A 63 35.20 -14.20 4.27
N ALA A 64 35.79 -14.25 5.47
CA ALA A 64 35.05 -14.17 6.73
C ALA A 64 34.35 -12.80 6.91
N PRO A 65 35.01 -11.64 6.71
CA PRO A 65 34.36 -10.34 6.72
C PRO A 65 33.25 -10.20 5.67
N VAL A 66 33.44 -10.72 4.46
CA VAL A 66 32.39 -10.73 3.41
C VAL A 66 31.18 -11.57 3.87
N GLY A 67 31.40 -12.76 4.42
CA GLY A 67 30.32 -13.60 4.95
C GLY A 67 29.55 -12.91 6.06
N LEU A 68 30.25 -12.26 6.99
CA LEU A 68 29.68 -11.52 8.10
C LEU A 68 28.92 -10.27 7.62
N THR A 69 29.38 -9.65 6.53
CA THR A 69 28.68 -8.54 5.85
C THR A 69 27.33 -8.98 5.29
N VAL A 70 27.30 -10.11 4.57
CA VAL A 70 26.06 -10.68 4.03
C VAL A 70 25.11 -11.04 5.17
N LEU A 71 25.64 -11.67 6.22
CA LEU A 71 24.85 -11.99 7.41
C LEU A 71 24.27 -10.72 8.05
N TYR A 72 25.07 -9.67 8.23
CA TYR A 72 24.63 -8.39 8.78
C TYR A 72 23.53 -7.74 7.93
N LEU A 73 23.72 -7.69 6.61
CA LEU A 73 22.74 -7.14 5.68
C LEU A 73 21.41 -7.89 5.66
N LEU A 74 21.41 -9.19 5.97
CA LEU A 74 20.19 -9.99 6.15
C LEU A 74 19.63 -9.89 7.57
N PHE A 75 20.49 -9.76 8.57
CA PHE A 75 20.11 -9.72 9.97
C PHE A 75 19.45 -8.40 10.35
N VAL A 76 19.94 -7.27 9.85
CA VAL A 76 19.35 -5.94 10.08
C VAL A 76 17.88 -5.84 9.66
N PRO A 77 17.46 -6.23 8.44
CA PRO A 77 16.05 -6.19 8.06
C PRO A 77 15.20 -7.17 8.86
N VAL A 78 15.73 -8.33 9.25
CA VAL A 78 15.03 -9.29 10.12
C VAL A 78 14.81 -8.69 11.52
N LEU A 79 15.84 -8.04 12.09
CA LEU A 79 15.71 -7.32 13.36
C LEU A 79 14.72 -6.17 13.26
N ASN A 80 14.74 -5.39 12.18
CA ASN A 80 13.77 -4.32 11.95
C ASN A 80 12.34 -4.89 11.86
N MET A 81 12.13 -6.00 11.15
CA MET A 81 10.83 -6.67 11.07
C MET A 81 10.38 -7.17 12.45
N PHE A 82 11.30 -7.72 13.25
CA PHE A 82 11.00 -8.15 14.62
C PHE A 82 10.67 -6.96 15.53
N TYR A 83 11.41 -5.87 15.41
CA TYR A 83 11.17 -4.62 16.14
C TYR A 83 9.80 -4.03 15.79
N GLU A 84 9.47 -3.95 14.49
CA GLU A 84 8.15 -3.54 14.02
C GLU A 84 7.05 -4.47 14.53
N ARG A 85 7.25 -5.80 14.49
CA ARG A 85 6.29 -6.78 15.03
C ARG A 85 6.03 -6.58 16.51
N LEU A 86 7.07 -6.31 17.31
CA LEU A 86 6.94 -6.05 18.74
C LEU A 86 6.21 -4.73 19.00
N ILE A 87 6.58 -3.66 18.30
CA ILE A 87 5.94 -2.35 18.43
C ILE A 87 4.49 -2.39 17.92
N ASP A 88 4.23 -3.03 16.80
CA ASP A 88 2.89 -3.17 16.25
C ASP A 88 2.00 -4.04 17.10
N GLY A 89 2.56 -5.13 17.65
CA GLY A 89 1.86 -6.01 18.58
C GLY A 89 1.47 -5.33 19.90
N VAL A 90 2.34 -4.47 20.43
CA VAL A 90 2.16 -3.86 21.76
C VAL A 90 1.55 -2.45 21.69
N ILE A 91 2.08 -1.58 20.84
CA ILE A 91 1.75 -0.14 20.79
C ILE A 91 0.72 0.15 19.68
N ASN A 92 0.91 -0.41 18.49
CA ASN A 92 0.14 -0.02 17.31
C ASN A 92 -1.20 -0.77 17.21
N LYS A 93 -1.40 -1.90 17.90
CA LYS A 93 -2.71 -2.56 18.05
C LYS A 93 -3.78 -1.63 18.63
N HIS A 94 -3.40 -0.76 19.57
CA HIS A 94 -4.31 0.23 20.16
C HIS A 94 -4.49 1.47 19.27
N ARG A 95 -3.44 1.90 18.54
CA ARG A 95 -3.47 3.13 17.72
C ARG A 95 -4.05 2.93 16.32
N ASN A 96 -3.82 1.77 15.69
CA ASN A 96 -4.31 1.46 14.35
C ASN A 96 -5.81 1.20 14.33
N ALA A 97 -6.39 0.64 15.41
CA ALA A 97 -7.84 0.55 15.55
C ALA A 97 -8.52 1.93 15.53
N PHE A 98 -7.87 2.94 16.13
CA PHE A 98 -8.37 4.31 16.14
C PHE A 98 -8.19 4.99 14.77
N LYS A 99 -6.98 4.93 14.18
CA LYS A 99 -6.72 5.50 12.85
C LYS A 99 -7.60 4.89 11.74
N GLN A 100 -7.83 3.57 11.78
CA GLN A 100 -8.71 2.91 10.81
C GLN A 100 -10.16 3.34 10.97
N ARG A 101 -10.65 3.52 12.20
CA ARG A 101 -12.00 4.08 12.46
C ARG A 101 -12.12 5.52 11.95
N THR A 102 -11.12 6.37 12.20
CA THR A 102 -11.12 7.76 11.73
C THR A 102 -11.07 7.85 10.20
N LEU A 103 -10.24 7.03 9.54
CA LEU A 103 -10.19 6.96 8.08
C LEU A 103 -11.53 6.48 7.49
N GLN A 104 -12.14 5.43 8.06
CA GLN A 104 -13.46 4.97 7.63
C GLN A 104 -14.53 6.05 7.80
N GLN A 105 -14.54 6.76 8.92
CA GLN A 105 -15.47 7.87 9.16
C GLN A 105 -15.27 9.01 8.17
N HIS A 106 -14.03 9.35 7.83
CA HIS A 106 -13.71 10.38 6.83
C HIS A 106 -14.25 9.98 5.45
N TYR A 107 -13.96 8.77 4.96
CA TYR A 107 -14.46 8.29 3.67
C TYR A 107 -16.00 8.17 3.64
N TYR A 108 -16.62 7.73 4.74
CA TYR A 108 -18.07 7.68 4.85
C TYR A 108 -18.69 9.08 4.76
N THR A 109 -18.10 10.05 5.45
CA THR A 109 -18.56 11.44 5.44
C THR A 109 -18.40 12.06 4.06
N VAL A 110 -17.26 11.87 3.40
CA VAL A 110 -17.02 12.34 2.02
C VAL A 110 -18.03 11.73 1.05
N LYS A 111 -18.27 10.41 1.11
CA LYS A 111 -19.27 9.76 0.27
C LYS A 111 -20.66 10.37 0.48
N ARG A 112 -21.05 10.59 1.74
CA ARG A 112 -22.36 11.16 2.07
C ARG A 112 -22.49 12.62 1.60
N THR A 113 -21.45 13.44 1.75
CA THR A 113 -21.48 14.82 1.28
C THR A 113 -21.44 14.92 -0.24
N THR A 114 -20.71 14.04 -0.92
CA THR A 114 -20.72 13.95 -2.39
C THR A 114 -22.09 13.53 -2.91
N ILE A 115 -22.73 12.52 -2.31
CA ILE A 115 -24.10 12.11 -2.68
C ILE A 115 -25.08 13.26 -2.42
N ALA A 116 -25.01 13.89 -1.24
CA ALA A 116 -25.86 15.03 -0.93
C ALA A 116 -25.63 16.22 -1.87
N LYS A 117 -24.39 16.44 -2.33
CA LYS A 117 -24.08 17.47 -3.33
C LYS A 117 -24.65 17.13 -4.70
N LEU A 118 -24.52 15.88 -5.13
CA LEU A 118 -25.10 15.38 -6.38
C LEU A 118 -26.63 15.49 -6.36
N ASP A 119 -27.26 15.14 -5.23
CA ASP A 119 -28.70 15.30 -5.03
C ASP A 119 -29.11 16.78 -4.96
N SER A 120 -28.27 17.65 -4.40
CA SER A 120 -28.53 19.09 -4.36
C SER A 120 -28.22 19.82 -5.66
N ASP A 121 -27.52 19.17 -6.60
CA ASP A 121 -27.16 19.77 -7.89
C ASP A 121 -28.43 19.85 -8.75
N GLU A 122 -29.15 20.95 -8.54
CA GLU A 122 -30.52 21.15 -9.00
C GLU A 122 -30.64 21.03 -10.52
N ASP A 123 -29.59 21.36 -11.26
CA ASP A 123 -29.55 21.27 -12.73
C ASP A 123 -29.43 19.83 -13.25
N GLU A 124 -28.67 18.96 -12.59
CA GLU A 124 -28.58 17.55 -12.96
C GLU A 124 -29.86 16.80 -12.56
N ASN A 125 -30.40 17.12 -11.38
CA ASN A 125 -31.67 16.56 -10.91
C ASN A 125 -32.86 17.02 -11.77
N ARG A 126 -32.87 18.28 -12.26
CA ARG A 126 -33.87 18.76 -13.23
C ARG A 126 -33.76 18.00 -14.54
N LYS A 127 -32.56 17.80 -15.10
CA LYS A 127 -32.37 17.00 -16.33
C LYS A 127 -32.79 15.53 -16.18
N LEU A 128 -32.59 14.95 -15.00
CA LEU A 128 -33.05 13.58 -14.71
C LEU A 128 -34.59 13.53 -14.60
N ARG A 129 -35.19 14.50 -13.92
CA ARG A 129 -36.65 14.63 -13.81
C ARG A 129 -37.31 14.86 -15.17
N ASP A 130 -36.74 15.72 -16.00
CA ASP A 130 -37.28 15.99 -17.34
C ASP A 130 -37.24 14.72 -18.22
N ARG A 131 -36.12 13.99 -18.23
CA ARG A 131 -36.03 12.69 -18.95
C ARG A 131 -37.02 11.64 -18.42
N GLN A 132 -37.25 11.60 -17.11
CA GLN A 132 -38.24 10.72 -16.51
C GLN A 132 -39.67 11.13 -16.87
N LEU A 133 -39.98 12.43 -16.92
CA LEU A 133 -41.29 12.94 -17.34
C LEU A 133 -41.58 12.62 -18.81
N ASP A 134 -40.59 12.76 -19.69
CA ASP A 134 -40.71 12.39 -21.10
C ASP A 134 -41.04 10.90 -21.24
N THR A 135 -40.32 10.04 -20.52
CA THR A 135 -40.52 8.58 -20.56
C THR A 135 -41.84 8.16 -19.91
N TRP A 136 -42.22 8.79 -18.80
CA TRP A 136 -43.46 8.52 -18.08
C TRP A 136 -44.68 8.72 -18.98
N SER A 137 -44.70 9.79 -19.77
CA SER A 137 -45.83 10.10 -20.65
C SER A 137 -46.07 8.98 -21.66
N GLU A 138 -44.99 8.44 -22.22
CA GLU A 138 -45.02 7.35 -23.19
C GLU A 138 -45.38 6.01 -22.53
N GLU A 139 -44.82 5.69 -21.37
CA GLU A 139 -45.20 4.50 -20.59
C GLU A 139 -46.68 4.52 -20.22
N LYS A 140 -47.21 5.67 -19.79
CA LYS A 140 -48.62 5.82 -19.43
C LYS A 140 -49.53 5.67 -20.64
N ARG A 141 -49.10 6.15 -21.80
CA ARG A 141 -49.80 5.96 -23.08
C ARG A 141 -49.86 4.48 -23.44
N GLN A 142 -48.74 3.77 -23.38
CA GLN A 142 -48.66 2.33 -23.66
C GLN A 142 -49.52 1.50 -22.69
N ILE A 143 -49.50 1.84 -21.40
CA ILE A 143 -50.35 1.19 -20.40
C ILE A 143 -51.83 1.45 -20.74
N SER A 144 -52.21 2.70 -21.04
CA SER A 144 -53.59 3.03 -21.41
C SER A 144 -54.05 2.27 -22.65
N GLU A 145 -53.21 2.19 -23.68
CA GLU A 145 -53.48 1.43 -24.90
C GLU A 145 -53.65 -0.07 -24.59
N SER A 146 -52.80 -0.66 -23.75
CA SER A 146 -52.93 -2.06 -23.34
C SER A 146 -54.23 -2.34 -22.57
N VAL A 147 -54.66 -1.42 -21.70
CA VAL A 147 -55.91 -1.53 -20.94
C VAL A 147 -57.13 -1.45 -21.86
N ILE A 148 -57.11 -0.57 -22.86
CA ILE A 148 -58.17 -0.44 -23.85
C ILE A 148 -58.28 -1.71 -24.69
N ASN A 149 -57.15 -2.25 -25.17
CA ASN A 149 -57.12 -3.47 -25.97
C ASN A 149 -57.62 -4.67 -25.18
N LEU A 150 -57.20 -4.83 -23.92
CA LEU A 150 -57.71 -5.88 -23.04
C LEU A 150 -59.23 -5.78 -22.86
N ARG A 151 -59.76 -4.58 -22.57
CA ARG A 151 -61.20 -4.38 -22.42
C ARG A 151 -61.98 -4.75 -23.69
N ARG A 152 -61.42 -4.43 -24.86
CA ARG A 152 -62.01 -4.79 -26.16
C ARG A 152 -62.03 -6.30 -26.37
N GLU A 153 -60.92 -6.98 -26.12
CA GLU A 153 -60.87 -8.45 -26.21
C GLU A 153 -61.86 -9.14 -25.27
N TYR A 154 -61.99 -8.64 -24.03
CA TYR A 154 -62.98 -9.16 -23.09
C TYR A 154 -64.41 -8.92 -23.58
N ALA A 155 -64.73 -7.74 -24.12
CA ALA A 155 -66.05 -7.46 -24.66
C ALA A 155 -66.38 -8.35 -25.88
N GLU A 156 -65.43 -8.55 -26.79
CA GLU A 156 -65.59 -9.44 -27.95
C GLU A 156 -65.79 -10.90 -27.53
N LYS A 157 -65.05 -11.39 -26.53
CA LYS A 157 -65.25 -12.73 -25.96
C LYS A 157 -66.62 -12.87 -25.29
N MET A 158 -67.07 -11.88 -24.53
CA MET A 158 -68.38 -11.89 -23.90
C MET A 158 -69.51 -11.88 -24.93
N ALA A 159 -69.40 -11.09 -26.00
CA ALA A 159 -70.38 -11.07 -27.08
C ALA A 159 -70.45 -12.40 -27.86
N LYS A 160 -69.32 -13.09 -28.02
CA LYS A 160 -69.31 -14.45 -28.60
C LYS A 160 -70.01 -15.46 -27.70
N ILE A 161 -69.73 -15.43 -26.40
CA ILE A 161 -70.38 -16.31 -25.41
C ILE A 161 -71.90 -16.05 -25.39
N ASP A 162 -72.33 -14.80 -25.40
CA ASP A 162 -73.75 -14.43 -25.42
C ASP A 162 -74.47 -14.92 -26.69
N ASN A 163 -73.85 -14.76 -27.86
CA ASN A 163 -74.36 -15.30 -29.12
C ASN A 163 -74.41 -16.84 -29.14
N GLU A 164 -73.39 -17.52 -28.60
CA GLU A 164 -73.38 -18.98 -28.48
C GLU A 164 -74.50 -19.45 -27.55
N VAL A 165 -74.67 -18.83 -26.38
CA VAL A 165 -75.76 -19.15 -25.43
C VAL A 165 -77.13 -18.92 -26.07
N SER A 166 -77.32 -17.81 -26.80
CA SER A 166 -78.58 -17.52 -27.48
C SER A 166 -78.90 -18.51 -28.61
N SER A 167 -77.89 -19.12 -29.25
CA SER A 167 -78.09 -20.15 -30.29
C SER A 167 -78.56 -21.52 -29.77
N TYR A 168 -78.52 -21.76 -28.46
CA TYR A 168 -78.98 -23.01 -27.83
C TYR A 168 -80.37 -22.90 -27.18
N THR A 169 -81.03 -21.73 -27.29
CA THR A 169 -82.39 -21.48 -26.78
C THR A 169 -83.37 -21.29 -27.93
#